data_AF-A0A8H7AMA7-F1
#
_entry.id   AF-A0A8H7AMA7-F1
#
_cell.length_a   1.000
_cell.length_b   1.000
_cell.length_c   1.000
_cell.angle_alpha   90.00
_cell.angle_beta   90.00
_cell.angle_gamma   90.00
#
_symmetry.space_group_name_H-M   'P 1'
#
loop_
_entity.id
_entity.type
_entity.pdbx_description
1 polymer ?
#
loop_
_entity_poly.entity_id
_entity_poly.type
_entity_poly.pdbx_seq_one_letter_code
_entity_poly.pdbx_strand_id
1 'polypeptide(L)'
;MRVSPQLRIQASRLLRDGGLDPKHGKFLGPWGNIGSQPQKGLTSYSLSPNRQRPLGGVVHAAIFNTTRRTKDQILFWLTPMVLGYAVMDWAIQKNEYYNSKPGRMAAEEHGAETEINMKG
;
A
#
# COMPACT_ATOMS: atom_id res chain seq x y z
N MET A 1 -42.27 7.15 34.27
CA MET A 1 -41.00 6.50 33.87
C MET A 1 -40.00 7.57 33.43
N ARG A 2 -38.85 7.72 34.11
CA ARG A 2 -37.75 8.56 33.63
C ARG A 2 -36.81 7.68 32.79
N VAL A 3 -36.73 7.94 31.50
CA VAL A 3 -35.83 7.21 30.59
C VAL A 3 -34.38 7.51 30.99
N SER A 4 -33.60 6.48 31.31
CA SER A 4 -32.21 6.63 31.73
C SER A 4 -31.35 7.22 30.58
N PRO A 5 -30.31 8.03 30.89
CA PRO A 5 -29.48 8.67 29.86
C PRO A 5 -28.85 7.69 28.86
N GLN A 6 -28.52 6.48 29.33
CA GLN A 6 -27.94 5.43 28.49
C GLN A 6 -28.91 4.91 27.42
N LEU A 7 -30.20 4.79 27.75
CA LEU A 7 -31.22 4.34 26.81
C LEU A 7 -31.53 5.41 25.74
N ARG A 8 -31.43 6.70 26.11
CA ARG A 8 -31.63 7.84 25.20
C ARG A 8 -30.56 7.90 24.11
N ILE A 9 -29.30 7.62 24.45
CA ILE A 9 -28.19 7.64 23.50
C ILE A 9 -28.37 6.54 22.45
N GLN A 10 -28.73 5.32 22.86
CA GLN A 10 -28.93 4.19 21.94
C GLN A 10 -30.14 4.38 21.00
N ALA A 11 -31.27 4.87 21.52
CA ALA A 11 -32.45 5.13 20.69
C ALA A 11 -32.23 6.28 19.68
N SER A 12 -31.50 7.32 20.09
CA SER A 12 -31.17 8.44 19.19
C SER A 12 -30.19 8.06 18.08
N ARG A 13 -29.44 6.95 18.22
CA ARG A 13 -28.49 6.43 17.24
C ARG A 13 -29.18 5.93 15.96
N LEU A 14 -30.30 5.22 16.10
CA LEU A 14 -31.09 4.71 14.97
C LEU A 14 -31.83 5.83 14.22
N LEU A 15 -32.20 6.92 14.90
CA LEU A 15 -32.86 8.08 14.30
C LEU A 15 -31.89 9.04 13.59
N ARG A 16 -30.57 8.91 13.80
CA ARG A 16 -29.54 9.78 13.23
C ARG A 16 -28.82 9.16 12.02
N ASP A 17 -29.38 8.10 11.45
CA ASP A 17 -28.70 7.22 10.49
C ASP A 17 -28.64 7.74 9.05
N GLY A 18 -28.21 8.99 8.86
CA GLY A 18 -28.06 9.54 7.50
C GLY A 18 -27.17 10.78 7.38
N GLY A 19 -26.58 11.26 8.48
CA GLY A 19 -25.82 12.50 8.51
C GLY A 19 -24.41 12.35 9.07
N LEU A 20 -23.62 13.42 8.90
CA LEU A 20 -22.31 13.59 9.52
C LEU A 20 -22.43 13.52 11.05
N ASP A 21 -21.70 12.61 11.69
CA ASP A 21 -21.67 12.45 13.15
C ASP A 21 -20.25 12.12 13.65
N PRO A 22 -19.36 13.12 13.77
CA PRO A 22 -17.95 12.92 14.13
C PRO A 22 -17.79 12.36 15.55
N LYS A 23 -18.76 12.62 16.43
CA LYS A 23 -18.76 12.12 17.81
C LYS A 23 -18.96 10.61 17.90
N HIS A 24 -19.55 10.01 16.87
CA HIS A 24 -19.78 8.58 16.77
C HIS A 24 -19.03 7.93 15.60
N GLY A 25 -17.95 8.57 15.13
CA GLY A 25 -17.06 8.02 14.10
C GLY A 25 -17.54 8.15 12.66
N LYS A 26 -18.63 8.89 12.39
CA LYS A 26 -19.10 9.17 11.02
C LYS A 26 -18.55 10.52 10.54
N PHE A 27 -17.44 10.50 9.80
CA PHE A 27 -16.74 11.71 9.33
C PHE A 27 -17.11 12.16 7.91
N LEU A 28 -18.04 11.47 7.25
CA LEU A 28 -18.55 11.82 5.92
C LEU A 28 -20.07 11.90 5.98
N GLY A 29 -20.64 13.01 5.51
CA GLY A 29 -22.08 13.19 5.38
C GLY A 29 -22.54 13.24 3.92
N PRO A 30 -23.86 13.40 3.69
CA PRO A 30 -24.44 13.42 2.35
C PRO A 30 -24.15 14.73 1.60
N TRP A 31 -24.60 14.82 0.36
CA TRP A 31 -24.58 16.07 -0.42
C TRP A 31 -25.19 17.23 0.36
N GLY A 32 -24.53 18.39 0.34
CA GLY A 32 -24.93 19.56 1.13
C GLY A 32 -24.38 19.59 2.56
N ASN A 33 -23.92 18.46 3.12
CA ASN A 33 -23.27 18.40 4.44
C ASN A 33 -22.19 17.31 4.49
N ILE A 34 -21.17 17.45 3.64
CA ILE A 34 -20.09 16.46 3.49
C ILE A 34 -19.10 16.41 4.67
N GLY A 35 -19.16 17.38 5.59
CA GLY A 35 -18.23 17.49 6.72
C GLY A 35 -16.86 18.09 6.41
N SER A 36 -16.72 18.71 5.24
CA SER A 36 -15.55 19.53 4.90
C SER A 36 -15.59 20.88 5.61
N GLN A 37 -14.42 21.53 5.70
CA GLN A 37 -14.33 22.93 6.15
C GLN A 37 -15.14 23.84 5.21
N PRO A 38 -15.74 24.94 5.72
CA PRO A 38 -16.49 25.87 4.88
C PRO A 38 -15.55 26.50 3.83
N GLN A 39 -15.94 26.44 2.55
CA GLN A 39 -15.20 26.99 1.42
C GLN A 39 -15.93 28.23 0.90
N LYS A 40 -15.24 29.38 0.81
CA LYS A 40 -15.78 30.63 0.28
C LYS A 40 -14.76 31.26 -0.67
N GLY A 41 -15.22 31.76 -1.81
CA GLY A 41 -14.39 32.47 -2.79
C GLY A 41 -13.63 31.59 -3.80
N LEU A 42 -13.88 30.28 -3.84
CA LEU A 42 -13.35 29.39 -4.88
C LEU A 42 -14.33 29.34 -6.07
N THR A 43 -13.85 29.68 -7.26
CA THR A 43 -14.63 29.58 -8.50
C THR A 43 -14.02 28.54 -9.41
N SER A 44 -14.79 27.50 -9.76
CA SER A 44 -14.36 26.41 -10.62
C SER A 44 -15.02 26.52 -12.00
N TYR A 45 -14.23 26.42 -13.06
CA TYR A 45 -14.71 26.45 -14.44
C TYR A 45 -14.49 25.08 -15.09
N SER A 46 -15.42 24.66 -15.96
CA SER A 46 -15.32 23.41 -16.70
C SER A 46 -15.97 23.55 -18.08
N LEU A 47 -15.46 22.80 -19.07
CA LEU A 47 -16.04 22.69 -20.41
C LEU A 47 -16.83 21.40 -20.54
N SER A 48 -17.98 21.46 -21.23
CA SER A 48 -18.77 20.27 -21.54
C SER A 48 -17.90 19.20 -22.25
N PRO A 49 -17.94 17.92 -21.82
CA PRO A 49 -17.15 16.85 -22.44
C PRO A 49 -17.39 16.70 -23.94
N ASN A 50 -18.61 16.97 -24.42
CA ASN A 50 -18.98 16.91 -25.83
C ASN A 50 -18.26 17.96 -26.71
N ARG A 51 -17.65 18.97 -26.09
CA ARG A 51 -16.85 20.00 -26.78
C ARG A 51 -15.35 19.78 -26.64
N GLN A 52 -14.92 18.71 -25.96
CA GLN A 52 -13.52 18.35 -25.79
C GLN A 52 -13.16 17.18 -26.71
N ARG A 53 -11.88 17.09 -27.09
CA ARG A 53 -11.34 15.90 -27.77
C ARG A 53 -10.94 14.88 -26.69
N PRO A 54 -11.64 13.75 -26.53
CA PRO A 54 -11.47 12.87 -25.37
C PRO A 54 -10.06 12.29 -25.22
N LEU A 55 -9.34 12.09 -26.33
CA LEU A 55 -7.96 11.59 -26.35
C LEU A 55 -6.96 12.61 -26.93
N GLY A 56 -7.33 13.88 -26.97
CA GLY A 56 -6.44 14.93 -27.47
C GLY A 56 -5.13 14.99 -26.68
N GLY A 57 -3.99 14.80 -27.34
CA GLY A 57 -2.67 14.89 -26.71
C GLY A 57 -2.29 13.73 -25.80
N VAL A 58 -3.10 12.66 -25.73
CA VAL A 58 -2.85 11.54 -24.80
C VAL A 58 -1.52 10.85 -25.07
N VAL A 59 -1.09 10.68 -26.32
CA VAL A 59 0.18 9.99 -26.62
C VAL A 59 1.38 10.76 -26.06
N HIS A 60 1.46 12.06 -26.36
CA HIS A 60 2.53 12.92 -25.85
C HIS A 60 2.48 13.02 -24.32
N ALA A 61 1.30 13.29 -23.76
CA ALA A 61 1.13 13.39 -22.32
C ALA A 61 1.44 12.06 -21.60
N ALA A 62 0.99 10.93 -22.14
CA ALA A 62 1.22 9.62 -21.54
C ALA A 62 2.71 9.28 -21.50
N ILE A 63 3.45 9.45 -22.60
CA ILE A 63 4.87 9.15 -22.62
C ILE A 63 5.62 10.00 -21.60
N PHE A 64 5.57 11.33 -21.71
CA PHE A 64 6.39 12.20 -20.87
C PHE A 64 5.96 12.22 -19.40
N ASN A 65 4.65 12.21 -19.12
CA ASN A 65 4.15 12.19 -17.75
C ASN A 65 4.39 10.83 -17.08
N THR A 66 4.27 9.73 -17.82
CA THR A 66 4.55 8.40 -17.24
C THR A 66 6.02 8.26 -16.93
N THR A 67 6.91 8.60 -17.87
CA THR A 67 8.36 8.54 -17.62
C THR A 67 8.77 9.39 -16.41
N ARG A 68 8.26 10.63 -16.31
CA ARG A 68 8.52 11.50 -15.16
C ARG A 68 8.06 10.87 -13.84
N ARG A 69 6.80 10.40 -13.78
CA ARG A 69 6.22 9.79 -12.56
C ARG A 69 6.94 8.49 -12.16
N THR A 70 7.29 7.65 -13.13
CA THR A 70 8.02 6.41 -12.88
C THR A 70 9.41 6.71 -12.34
N LYS A 71 10.13 7.68 -12.94
CA LYS A 71 11.46 8.08 -12.46
C LYS A 71 11.44 8.53 -10.99
N ASP A 72 10.43 9.30 -10.59
CA ASP A 72 10.32 9.81 -9.20
C ASP A 72 10.07 8.69 -8.18
N GLN A 73 9.58 7.53 -8.62
CA GLN A 73 9.22 6.42 -7.75
C GLN A 73 10.08 5.16 -7.91
N ILE A 74 10.91 5.10 -8.97
CA ILE A 74 11.58 3.87 -9.38
C ILE A 74 12.42 3.28 -8.26
N LEU A 75 13.13 4.11 -7.50
CA LEU A 75 14.02 3.64 -6.44
C LEU A 75 13.29 3.04 -5.24
N PHE A 76 12.02 3.40 -5.00
CA PHE A 76 11.29 2.89 -3.84
C PHE A 76 10.84 1.45 -4.02
N TRP A 77 10.47 1.06 -5.24
CA TRP A 77 10.00 -0.29 -5.52
C TRP A 77 11.03 -1.15 -6.24
N LEU A 78 11.83 -0.57 -7.15
CA LEU A 78 12.80 -1.35 -7.92
C LEU A 78 13.93 -1.86 -7.03
N THR A 79 14.41 -1.04 -6.09
CA THR A 79 15.49 -1.41 -5.18
C THR A 79 15.16 -2.65 -4.34
N PRO A 80 14.03 -2.72 -3.60
CA PRO A 80 13.69 -3.93 -2.86
C PRO A 80 13.38 -5.12 -3.78
N MET A 81 12.84 -4.91 -4.98
CA MET A 81 12.58 -5.98 -5.95
C MET A 81 13.88 -6.62 -6.47
N VAL A 82 14.86 -5.80 -6.84
CA VAL A 82 16.18 -6.28 -7.28
C VAL A 82 16.91 -6.98 -6.15
N LEU A 83 16.89 -6.41 -4.95
CA LEU A 83 17.50 -7.03 -3.77
C LEU A 83 16.86 -8.38 -3.46
N GLY A 84 15.53 -8.45 -3.44
CA GLY A 84 14.79 -9.68 -3.20
C GLY A 84 15.07 -10.75 -4.24
N TYR A 85 15.14 -10.36 -5.53
CA TYR A 85 15.51 -11.27 -6.60
C TYR A 85 16.93 -11.82 -6.44
N ALA A 86 17.91 -10.96 -6.14
CA ALA A 86 19.29 -11.37 -5.95
C ALA A 86 19.47 -12.33 -4.75
N VAL A 87 18.78 -12.06 -3.63
CA VAL A 87 18.79 -12.94 -2.46
C VAL A 87 18.14 -14.29 -2.77
N MET A 88 17.04 -14.28 -3.53
CA MET A 88 16.35 -15.51 -3.92
C MET A 88 17.22 -16.37 -4.85
N ASP A 89 17.83 -15.77 -5.86
CA ASP A 89 18.73 -16.47 -6.80
C ASP A 89 19.92 -17.08 -6.06
N TRP A 90 20.54 -16.32 -5.16
CA TRP A 90 21.60 -16.84 -4.28
C TRP A 90 21.11 -18.01 -3.42
N ALA A 91 19.93 -17.89 -2.81
CA ALA A 91 19.38 -18.94 -1.95
C ALA A 91 19.08 -20.23 -2.72
N ILE A 92 18.56 -20.13 -3.95
CA ILE A 92 18.29 -21.27 -4.83
C ILE A 92 19.60 -21.97 -5.19
N GLN A 93 20.58 -21.24 -5.71
CA GLN A 93 21.89 -21.81 -6.08
C GLN A 93 22.58 -22.47 -4.88
N LYS A 94 22.50 -21.83 -3.70
CA LYS A 94 23.08 -22.37 -2.48
C LYS A 94 22.36 -23.63 -2.00
N ASN A 95 21.03 -23.68 -2.11
CA ASN A 95 20.23 -24.85 -1.79
C ASN A 95 20.58 -26.03 -2.71
N GLU A 96 20.65 -25.80 -4.02
CA GLU A 96 21.06 -26.80 -5.00
C GLU A 96 22.48 -27.31 -4.73
N TYR A 97 23.42 -26.41 -4.39
CA TYR A 97 24.78 -26.79 -4.02
C TYR A 97 24.78 -27.73 -2.79
N TYR A 98 24.06 -27.41 -1.72
CA TYR A 98 24.03 -28.26 -0.52
C TYR A 98 23.42 -29.65 -0.78
N ASN A 99 22.44 -29.74 -1.69
CA ASN A 99 21.85 -31.01 -2.08
C ASN A 99 22.69 -31.80 -3.11
N SER A 100 23.73 -31.18 -3.67
CA SER A 100 24.64 -31.82 -4.62
C SER A 100 25.69 -32.71 -3.92
N LYS A 101 26.32 -33.60 -4.70
CA LYS A 101 27.42 -34.46 -4.21
C LYS A 101 28.58 -33.67 -3.55
N PRO A 102 29.16 -32.63 -4.20
CA PRO A 102 30.21 -31.83 -3.56
C PRO A 102 29.72 -31.09 -2.31
N GLY A 103 28.46 -30.65 -2.28
CA GLY A 103 27.89 -30.02 -1.09
C GLY A 103 27.78 -30.96 0.12
N ARG A 104 27.45 -32.24 -0.10
CA ARG A 104 27.44 -33.25 0.96
C ARG A 104 28.84 -33.54 1.51
N MET A 105 29.84 -33.67 0.65
CA MET A 105 31.23 -33.87 1.09
C MET A 105 31.75 -32.68 1.90
N ALA A 106 31.46 -31.45 1.45
CA ALA A 106 31.83 -30.24 2.17
C ALA A 106 31.12 -30.11 3.54
N ALA A 107 29.89 -30.63 3.66
CA ALA A 107 29.17 -30.67 4.93
C ALA A 107 29.75 -31.73 5.90
N GLU A 108 30.15 -32.89 5.38
CA GLU A 108 30.84 -33.94 6.15
C GLU A 108 32.21 -33.47 6.65
N GLU A 109 32.98 -32.80 5.78
CA GLU A 109 34.28 -32.20 6.12
C GLU A 109 34.14 -31.14 7.22
N HIS A 110 33.19 -30.21 7.10
CA HIS A 110 32.90 -29.24 8.16
C HIS A 110 32.43 -29.88 9.47
N GLY A 111 31.63 -30.95 9.39
CA GLY A 111 31.23 -31.71 10.58
C GLY A 111 32.43 -32.30 11.31
N ALA A 112 33.35 -32.92 10.57
CA ALA A 112 34.59 -33.47 11.12
C ALA A 112 35.46 -32.37 11.77
N GLU A 113 35.64 -31.22 11.11
CA GLU A 113 36.40 -30.09 11.66
C GLU A 113 35.81 -29.58 12.99
N THR A 114 34.48 -29.48 13.10
CA THR A 114 33.82 -29.02 14.33
C THR A 114 33.97 -30.01 15.49
N GLU A 115 33.96 -31.32 15.21
CA GLU A 115 34.19 -32.34 16.24
C GLU A 115 35.63 -32.36 16.74
N ILE A 116 36.60 -32.09 15.88
CA ILE A 116 38.03 -32.02 16.24
C ILE A 116 38.28 -30.79 17.13
N ASN A 117 37.70 -29.64 16.80
CA ASN A 117 37.85 -28.40 17.56
C ASN A 117 37.13 -28.43 18.94
N MET A 118 36.09 -29.26 19.10
CA MET A 118 35.42 -29.45 20.40
C MET A 118 36.12 -30.46 21.32
N LYS A 119 37.03 -31.29 20.78
CA LYS A 119 37.74 -32.34 21.53
C LYS A 119 39.19 -31.96 21.88
N GLY A 120 39.69 -30.83 21.39
CA GLY A 120 40.97 -30.21 21.78
C GLY A 120 40.77 -29.11 22.81
#